data_AF-A0A926NVP7-F1
#
_entry.id   AF-A0A926NVP7-F1
#
_cell.length_a   1.000
_cell.length_b   1.000
_cell.length_c   1.000
_cell.angle_alpha   90.00
_cell.angle_beta   90.00
_cell.angle_gamma   90.00
#
_symmetry.space_group_name_H-M   'P 1'
#
loop_
_entity.id
_entity.type
_entity.pdbx_description
1 polymer ?
#
loop_
_entity_poly.entity_id
_entity_poly.type
_entity_poly.pdbx_seq_one_letter_code
_entity_poly.pdbx_strand_id
1 'polypeptide(L)'
;MSLVVWNRLRLLELSRPALLLITGLAFAALPVSDNTAAIAGTAELPPFTTADVPPAPDYDKDSSWLARPDDPDKYAVDIIWIYPTVLYDNSAWLMDITRKDLIAGAEETVETEAHAFSGLANLYAPFYRQMNLSGFNLPDEQRDAIVAYGEEDVRRALKYYLDHYNKGRPFIVAAHSQGSYVLTQLALDHWGKIGHEDRMIAAYAIGWSITDEDLKTNPKITICAEAHQTGCFISYNSVAAGHQKDAPMILPGAIVVNPLTWTRDDALAPASLNRGSTFFNKDDTSKTLPHFTSAQIADGGLVVTPKDPSLVESPFFPAGVYHSYDYSLFFENIRANAAQRIEAYLTKPR
;
A
#
# COMPACT_ATOMS: atom_id res chain seq x y z
N MET A 1 10.30 25.65 -6.82
CA MET A 1 11.42 24.69 -6.99
C MET A 1 10.89 23.52 -7.81
N SER A 2 10.52 23.80 -9.05
CA SER A 2 9.91 22.85 -10.01
C SER A 2 10.90 22.59 -11.14
N LEU A 3 10.82 21.40 -11.76
CA LEU A 3 11.69 20.86 -12.82
C LEU A 3 13.07 20.30 -12.38
N VAL A 4 13.11 19.13 -11.73
CA VAL A 4 14.33 18.29 -11.71
C VAL A 4 14.10 16.80 -11.97
N VAL A 5 12.86 16.27 -11.95
CA VAL A 5 12.66 14.80 -11.99
C VAL A 5 12.79 14.15 -13.39
N TRP A 6 12.92 14.88 -14.49
CA TRP A 6 12.75 14.28 -15.83
C TRP A 6 13.90 14.43 -16.83
N ASN A 7 15.17 14.62 -16.42
CA ASN A 7 16.30 14.45 -17.35
C ASN A 7 17.66 14.41 -16.67
N ARG A 8 18.39 13.29 -16.77
CA ARG A 8 19.85 13.27 -17.00
C ARG A 8 20.35 11.89 -17.44
N LEU A 9 21.07 11.90 -18.56
CA LEU A 9 21.69 10.77 -19.25
C LEU A 9 23.22 10.82 -19.11
N ARG A 10 23.85 9.62 -19.13
CA ARG A 10 25.26 9.26 -19.47
C ARG A 10 26.33 9.53 -18.38
N LEU A 11 27.37 8.71 -18.12
CA LEU A 11 28.03 7.56 -18.79
C LEU A 11 29.06 6.90 -17.81
N LEU A 12 29.42 5.61 -18.04
CA LEU A 12 30.68 4.87 -17.70
C LEU A 12 30.97 4.52 -16.20
N GLU A 13 31.56 3.40 -15.77
CA GLU A 13 31.97 2.08 -16.32
C GLU A 13 32.39 1.14 -15.13
N LEU A 14 32.14 -0.16 -15.28
CA LEU A 14 32.86 -1.38 -14.80
C LEU A 14 33.69 -1.42 -13.47
N SER A 15 33.37 -2.40 -12.60
CA SER A 15 34.20 -3.64 -12.32
C SER A 15 33.67 -4.47 -11.13
N ARG A 16 34.01 -5.78 -11.12
CA ARG A 16 33.36 -6.92 -10.40
C ARG A 16 34.05 -7.27 -9.04
N PRO A 17 33.84 -8.45 -8.40
CA PRO A 17 33.29 -8.57 -7.04
C PRO A 17 34.29 -9.12 -6.01
N ALA A 18 33.91 -9.14 -4.72
CA ALA A 18 34.64 -9.91 -3.70
C ALA A 18 33.68 -10.80 -2.90
N LEU A 19 33.96 -12.09 -3.01
CA LEU A 19 33.38 -13.24 -2.31
C LEU A 19 33.89 -13.27 -0.86
N LEU A 20 33.01 -13.50 0.12
CA LEU A 20 33.44 -13.87 1.47
C LEU A 20 32.69 -15.12 1.95
N LEU A 21 33.48 -16.18 2.15
CA LEU A 21 33.15 -17.40 2.88
C LEU A 21 32.91 -17.09 4.36
N ILE A 22 31.86 -17.66 4.95
CA ILE A 22 31.82 -17.92 6.39
C ILE A 22 31.39 -19.37 6.63
N THR A 23 32.27 -20.06 7.35
CA THR A 23 32.20 -21.44 7.85
C THR A 23 31.13 -21.60 8.94
N GLY A 24 30.44 -22.74 8.95
CA GLY A 24 29.35 -23.05 9.88
C GLY A 24 29.77 -23.51 11.28
N LEU A 25 28.77 -23.68 12.14
CA LEU A 25 28.82 -24.52 13.34
C LEU A 25 27.41 -24.84 13.89
N ALA A 26 27.20 -26.15 14.07
CA ALA A 26 26.44 -26.88 15.10
C ALA A 26 24.94 -26.59 15.39
N PHE A 27 24.15 -27.66 15.21
CA PHE A 27 22.79 -27.89 15.71
C PHE A 27 22.72 -27.94 17.25
N ALA A 28 21.71 -27.26 17.82
CA ALA A 28 21.16 -27.56 19.14
C ALA A 28 19.63 -27.39 19.11
N ALA A 29 18.95 -28.16 19.95
CA ALA A 29 17.53 -28.54 19.87
C ALA A 29 16.51 -27.37 19.95
N LEU A 30 15.43 -27.50 19.17
CA LEU A 30 14.27 -26.59 19.14
C LEU A 30 13.24 -26.96 20.22
N PRO A 31 12.68 -26.00 20.98
CA PRO A 31 11.36 -26.14 21.57
C PRO A 31 10.26 -25.77 20.54
N VAL A 32 9.10 -26.40 20.72
CA VAL A 32 7.92 -26.36 19.86
C VAL A 32 7.13 -25.05 20.02
N SER A 33 6.97 -24.35 18.89
CA SER A 33 5.92 -23.42 18.43
C SER A 33 5.22 -22.45 19.39
N ASP A 34 5.40 -21.16 19.10
CA ASP A 34 4.31 -20.27 18.68
C ASP A 34 4.68 -19.76 17.27
N ASN A 35 4.03 -20.27 16.22
CA ASN A 35 4.23 -19.76 14.85
C ASN A 35 3.46 -18.44 14.70
N THR A 36 3.97 -17.37 15.30
CA THR A 36 3.69 -16.01 14.81
C THR A 36 4.73 -15.70 13.74
N ALA A 37 4.29 -15.57 12.50
CA ALA A 37 5.18 -15.13 11.43
C ALA A 37 5.56 -13.67 11.71
N ALA A 38 6.79 -13.46 12.17
CA ALA A 38 7.30 -12.13 12.47
C ALA A 38 7.73 -11.43 11.18
N ILE A 39 7.36 -10.16 11.04
CA ILE A 39 7.89 -9.29 9.99
C ILE A 39 9.36 -9.01 10.32
N ALA A 40 10.25 -9.11 9.33
CA ALA A 40 11.67 -8.84 9.54
C ALA A 40 11.86 -7.36 9.95
N GLY A 41 12.29 -7.17 11.19
CA GLY A 41 12.28 -5.91 11.90
C GLY A 41 12.44 -6.17 13.41
N THR A 42 13.49 -6.88 13.80
CA THR A 42 13.85 -7.12 15.20
C THR A 42 14.57 -5.90 15.77
N ALA A 43 13.91 -4.75 15.74
CA ALA A 43 14.45 -3.55 16.34
C ALA A 43 14.33 -3.64 17.87
N GLU A 44 15.46 -3.57 18.57
CA GLU A 44 15.53 -3.19 19.99
C GLU A 44 15.22 -1.68 20.13
N LEU A 45 14.05 -1.25 19.64
CA LEU A 45 13.60 0.11 19.94
C LEU A 45 13.34 0.20 21.45
N PRO A 46 13.74 1.30 22.11
CA PRO A 46 13.38 1.51 23.51
C PRO A 46 11.85 1.54 23.67
N PRO A 47 11.29 1.35 24.87
CA PRO A 47 9.86 1.50 25.08
C PRO A 47 9.34 2.83 24.51
N PHE A 48 8.21 2.79 23.81
CA PHE A 48 7.62 4.00 23.24
C PHE A 48 7.34 5.04 24.32
N THR A 49 7.70 6.29 24.05
CA THR A 49 7.41 7.42 24.92
C THR A 49 6.79 8.56 24.12
N THR A 50 5.88 9.32 24.75
CA THR A 50 5.27 10.49 24.13
C THR A 50 6.24 11.67 23.98
N ALA A 51 7.40 11.63 24.63
CA ALA A 51 8.43 12.66 24.54
C ALA A 51 9.14 12.64 23.17
N ASP A 52 9.18 11.48 22.50
CA ASP A 52 9.88 11.28 21.23
C ASP A 52 8.96 11.41 20.00
N VAL A 53 7.72 11.86 20.21
CA VAL A 53 6.74 12.06 19.12
C VAL A 53 7.17 13.27 18.27
N PRO A 54 7.46 13.08 16.98
CA PRO A 54 7.79 14.20 16.09
C PRO A 54 6.62 15.18 15.96
N PRO A 55 6.89 16.45 15.61
CA PRO A 55 5.84 17.44 15.36
C PRO A 55 4.82 16.94 14.33
N ALA A 56 3.55 17.20 14.59
CA ALA A 56 2.48 16.86 13.67
C ALA A 56 2.61 17.66 12.36
N PRO A 57 2.36 17.06 11.18
CA PRO A 57 2.31 17.79 9.93
C PRO A 57 1.25 18.89 9.94
N ASP A 58 1.56 20.01 9.28
CA ASP A 58 0.69 21.16 9.11
C ASP A 58 0.24 21.22 7.65
N TYR A 59 -0.96 20.72 7.36
CA TYR A 59 -1.42 20.47 5.99
C TYR A 59 -1.74 21.73 5.16
N ASP A 60 -1.69 22.91 5.77
CA ASP A 60 -1.65 24.18 5.03
C ASP A 60 -0.29 24.41 4.36
N LYS A 61 0.76 23.72 4.82
CA LYS A 61 2.12 23.84 4.26
C LYS A 61 2.42 22.75 3.26
N ASP A 62 3.01 23.16 2.15
CA ASP A 62 3.53 22.28 1.09
C ASP A 62 4.46 21.19 1.62
N SER A 63 5.26 21.49 2.64
CA SER A 63 6.19 20.55 3.28
C SER A 63 5.52 19.35 3.96
N SER A 64 4.21 19.40 4.16
CA SER A 64 3.42 18.31 4.76
C SER A 64 2.81 17.38 3.71
N TRP A 65 3.07 17.64 2.43
CA TRP A 65 2.60 16.83 1.31
C TRP A 65 3.77 16.19 0.58
N LEU A 66 3.75 14.87 0.50
CA LEU A 66 4.67 14.10 -0.34
C LEU A 66 4.48 14.43 -1.82
N ALA A 67 3.22 14.53 -2.25
CA ALA A 67 2.89 14.92 -3.60
C ALA A 67 1.63 15.77 -3.63
N ARG A 68 1.61 16.75 -4.55
CA ARG A 68 0.44 17.50 -4.98
C ARG A 68 0.57 17.80 -6.48
N PRO A 69 -0.54 17.96 -7.20
CA PRO A 69 -0.47 18.27 -8.61
C PRO A 69 0.05 19.71 -8.82
N ASP A 70 0.96 19.90 -9.78
CA ASP A 70 1.36 21.24 -10.25
C ASP A 70 0.16 21.96 -10.89
N ASP A 71 -0.68 21.21 -11.61
CA ASP A 71 -1.94 21.65 -12.21
C ASP A 71 -3.10 20.81 -11.63
N PRO A 72 -3.84 21.31 -10.63
CA PRO A 72 -4.93 20.58 -9.97
C PRO A 72 -6.19 20.43 -10.84
N ASP A 73 -6.23 21.07 -12.01
CA ASP A 73 -7.34 21.02 -12.95
C ASP A 73 -6.99 20.19 -14.21
N LYS A 74 -5.79 19.59 -14.26
CA LYS A 74 -5.32 18.74 -15.37
C LYS A 74 -6.24 17.54 -15.62
N TYR A 75 -6.76 16.93 -14.55
CA TYR A 75 -7.70 15.81 -14.61
C TYR A 75 -9.02 16.14 -13.91
N ALA A 76 -10.11 15.52 -14.36
CA ALA A 76 -11.43 15.66 -13.77
C ALA A 76 -11.62 14.84 -12.47
N VAL A 77 -10.61 14.06 -12.09
CA VAL A 77 -10.61 13.11 -10.98
C VAL A 77 -9.34 13.32 -10.17
N ASP A 78 -9.43 13.09 -8.87
CA ASP A 78 -8.27 13.03 -7.99
C ASP A 78 -7.97 11.63 -7.51
N ILE A 79 -6.73 11.42 -7.10
CA ILE A 79 -6.33 10.28 -6.30
C ILE A 79 -5.59 10.74 -5.05
N ILE A 80 -5.98 10.16 -3.92
CA ILE A 80 -5.26 10.28 -2.67
C ILE A 80 -4.43 9.02 -2.46
N TRP A 81 -3.12 9.17 -2.31
CA TRP A 81 -2.19 8.08 -2.00
C TRP A 81 -1.79 8.12 -0.53
N ILE A 82 -2.10 7.05 0.21
CA ILE A 82 -1.65 6.84 1.60
C ILE A 82 -0.58 5.75 1.56
N TYR A 83 0.68 6.19 1.53
CA TYR A 83 1.84 5.36 1.24
C TYR A 83 2.17 4.35 2.38
N PRO A 84 2.86 3.24 2.07
CA PRO A 84 3.23 2.22 3.05
C PRO A 84 4.37 2.68 3.98
N THR A 85 4.68 1.86 4.99
CA THR A 85 5.76 2.10 5.94
C THR A 85 7.13 2.22 5.26
N VAL A 86 7.78 3.37 5.41
CA VAL A 86 9.17 3.61 4.97
C VAL A 86 10.17 3.70 6.15
N LEU A 87 9.67 3.65 7.38
CA LEU A 87 10.48 3.63 8.60
C LEU A 87 10.65 2.20 9.13
N TYR A 88 11.85 1.64 8.94
CA TYR A 88 12.19 0.26 9.33
C TYR A 88 13.55 0.16 10.04
N ASP A 89 14.23 1.28 10.29
CA ASP A 89 15.47 1.29 11.06
C ASP A 89 15.21 1.36 12.58
N ASN A 90 16.25 1.27 13.40
CA ASN A 90 16.13 1.28 14.86
C ASN A 90 16.19 2.70 15.46
N SER A 91 15.82 3.74 14.70
CA SER A 91 16.00 5.13 15.13
C SER A 91 14.84 5.70 15.95
N ALA A 92 13.60 5.35 15.61
CA ALA A 92 12.39 5.92 16.22
C ALA A 92 11.16 5.05 15.99
N TRP A 93 10.13 5.23 16.83
CA TRP A 93 8.81 4.61 16.65
C TRP A 93 7.92 5.32 15.63
N LEU A 94 8.14 6.61 15.40
CA LEU A 94 7.33 7.43 14.51
C LEU A 94 8.23 8.15 13.49
N MET A 95 7.80 8.20 12.24
CA MET A 95 8.51 8.93 11.19
C MET A 95 8.50 10.43 11.47
N ASP A 96 9.68 11.04 11.53
CA ASP A 96 9.85 12.47 11.33
C ASP A 96 9.73 12.76 9.83
N ILE A 97 8.68 13.51 9.44
CA ILE A 97 8.38 13.81 8.04
C ILE A 97 9.42 14.73 7.37
N THR A 98 10.42 15.21 8.10
CA THR A 98 11.51 16.05 7.57
C THR A 98 12.78 15.25 7.24
N ARG A 99 12.86 13.98 7.65
CA ARG A 99 14.01 13.10 7.38
C ARG A 99 14.14 12.78 5.90
N LYS A 100 15.29 13.14 5.33
CA LYS A 100 15.53 13.07 3.88
C LYS A 100 15.56 11.66 3.31
N ASP A 101 16.10 10.72 4.06
CA ASP A 101 16.11 9.31 3.70
C ASP A 101 14.70 8.71 3.67
N LEU A 102 13.86 9.04 4.65
CA LEU A 102 12.46 8.59 4.70
C LEU A 102 11.59 9.29 3.65
N ILE A 103 11.85 10.56 3.34
CA ILE A 103 11.21 11.27 2.22
C ILE A 103 11.53 10.56 0.90
N ALA A 104 12.81 10.22 0.65
CA ALA A 104 13.21 9.51 -0.57
C ALA A 104 12.54 8.12 -0.68
N GLY A 105 12.44 7.39 0.43
CA GLY A 105 11.67 6.13 0.46
C GLY A 105 10.18 6.34 0.17
N ALA A 106 9.58 7.42 0.67
CA ALA A 106 8.18 7.73 0.37
C ALA A 106 7.98 8.12 -1.10
N GLU A 107 8.90 8.90 -1.68
CA GLU A 107 8.92 9.23 -3.12
C GLU A 107 9.03 7.96 -3.99
N GLU A 108 9.83 6.96 -3.57
CA GLU A 108 9.92 5.67 -4.26
C GLU A 108 8.56 4.95 -4.33
N THR A 109 7.74 5.00 -3.27
CA THR A 109 6.38 4.41 -3.30
C THR A 109 5.44 5.13 -4.28
N VAL A 110 5.65 6.42 -4.54
CA VAL A 110 4.88 7.16 -5.54
C VAL A 110 5.22 6.64 -6.94
N GLU A 111 6.51 6.42 -7.21
CA GLU A 111 6.97 5.95 -8.52
C GLU A 111 6.67 4.46 -8.76
N THR A 112 6.67 3.65 -7.71
CA THR A 112 6.54 2.18 -7.85
C THR A 112 5.12 1.66 -7.65
N GLU A 113 4.28 2.38 -6.88
CA GLU A 113 2.91 1.94 -6.55
C GLU A 113 1.86 2.92 -7.04
N ALA A 114 1.90 4.18 -6.56
CA ALA A 114 0.92 5.20 -6.95
C ALA A 114 0.96 5.52 -8.46
N HIS A 115 2.09 5.26 -9.11
CA HIS A 115 2.26 5.42 -10.56
C HIS A 115 1.28 4.57 -11.38
N ALA A 116 0.66 3.53 -10.80
CA ALA A 116 -0.43 2.80 -11.45
C ALA A 116 -1.58 3.72 -11.89
N PHE A 117 -1.76 4.85 -11.20
CA PHE A 117 -2.80 5.83 -11.47
C PHE A 117 -2.31 7.05 -12.28
N SER A 118 -1.04 7.07 -12.69
CA SER A 118 -0.47 8.16 -13.49
C SER A 118 -1.22 8.29 -14.82
N GLY A 119 -1.49 9.54 -15.23
CA GLY A 119 -2.25 9.81 -16.45
C GLY A 119 -3.77 9.80 -16.29
N LEU A 120 -4.31 9.38 -15.14
CA LEU A 120 -5.76 9.24 -14.91
C LEU A 120 -6.35 10.27 -13.96
N ALA A 121 -5.57 10.74 -12.98
CA ALA A 121 -6.06 11.59 -11.89
C ALA A 121 -4.97 12.54 -11.36
N ASN A 122 -5.39 13.61 -10.68
CA ASN A 122 -4.47 14.51 -9.96
C ASN A 122 -4.03 13.84 -8.64
N LEU A 123 -2.72 13.68 -8.43
CA LEU A 123 -2.17 13.00 -7.26
C LEU A 123 -2.02 13.92 -6.06
N TYR A 124 -2.65 13.55 -4.95
CA TYR A 124 -2.42 14.11 -3.62
C TYR A 124 -1.88 13.00 -2.71
N ALA A 125 -0.75 13.22 -2.04
CA ALA A 125 -0.19 12.29 -1.08
C ALA A 125 0.27 13.08 0.16
N PRO A 126 -0.36 12.92 1.33
CA PRO A 126 0.09 13.60 2.54
C PRO A 126 1.28 12.86 3.16
N PHE A 127 2.25 13.58 3.70
CA PHE A 127 3.13 12.99 4.71
C PHE A 127 2.34 12.74 5.99
N TYR A 128 2.65 11.64 6.69
CA TYR A 128 2.10 11.37 8.01
C TYR A 128 3.15 10.67 8.88
N ARG A 129 3.02 10.80 10.20
CA ARG A 129 3.92 10.14 11.15
C ARG A 129 3.61 8.65 11.21
N GLN A 130 4.15 7.91 10.24
CA GLN A 130 4.05 6.46 10.19
C GLN A 130 4.64 5.83 11.43
N MET A 131 3.99 4.77 11.91
CA MET A 131 4.58 3.88 12.88
C MET A 131 5.70 3.06 12.22
N ASN A 132 6.81 2.86 12.94
CA ASN A 132 7.89 1.97 12.53
C ASN A 132 7.37 0.56 12.23
N LEU A 133 7.96 -0.13 11.25
CA LEU A 133 7.61 -1.50 10.88
C LEU A 133 7.59 -2.47 12.08
N SER A 134 8.52 -2.30 13.03
CA SER A 134 8.57 -3.11 14.26
C SER A 134 7.32 -2.98 15.14
N GLY A 135 6.53 -1.92 14.99
CA GLY A 135 5.28 -1.73 15.71
C GLY A 135 4.23 -2.80 15.42
N PHE A 136 4.28 -3.44 14.24
CA PHE A 136 3.40 -4.56 13.90
C PHE A 136 3.74 -5.86 14.66
N ASN A 137 4.89 -5.92 15.32
CA ASN A 137 5.25 -7.04 16.22
C ASN A 137 4.82 -6.78 17.69
N LEU A 138 4.23 -5.62 18.00
CA LEU A 138 3.73 -5.28 19.33
C LEU A 138 2.32 -5.83 19.58
N PRO A 139 1.90 -6.01 20.85
CA PRO A 139 0.51 -6.24 21.20
C PRO A 139 -0.40 -5.13 20.67
N ASP A 140 -1.64 -5.48 20.31
CA ASP A 140 -2.60 -4.58 19.67
C ASP A 140 -2.72 -3.22 20.36
N GLU A 141 -2.91 -3.18 21.69
CA GLU A 141 -3.06 -1.92 22.44
C GLU A 141 -1.86 -0.97 22.26
N GLN A 142 -0.63 -1.51 22.23
CA GLN A 142 0.58 -0.70 22.05
C GLN A 142 0.75 -0.26 20.60
N ARG A 143 0.51 -1.16 19.65
CA ARG A 143 0.53 -0.84 18.22
C ARG A 143 -0.47 0.28 17.92
N ASP A 144 -1.70 0.10 18.36
CA ASP A 144 -2.83 1.00 18.10
C ASP A 144 -2.57 2.38 18.71
N ALA A 145 -1.97 2.46 19.92
CA ALA A 145 -1.56 3.72 20.53
C ALA A 145 -0.49 4.48 19.73
N ILE A 146 0.39 3.80 19.01
CA ILE A 146 1.45 4.43 18.20
C ILE A 146 0.91 4.81 16.81
N VAL A 147 0.22 3.90 16.13
CA VAL A 147 -0.32 4.16 14.78
C VAL A 147 -1.41 5.22 14.77
N ALA A 148 -2.12 5.44 15.88
CA ALA A 148 -3.12 6.50 16.03
C ALA A 148 -2.58 7.92 15.71
N TYR A 149 -1.28 8.18 15.88
CA TYR A 149 -0.67 9.45 15.45
C TYR A 149 -0.73 9.61 13.93
N GLY A 150 -0.45 8.54 13.19
CA GLY A 150 -0.54 8.49 11.74
C GLY A 150 -1.99 8.54 11.26
N GLU A 151 -2.91 7.87 11.94
CA GLU A 151 -4.35 7.93 11.62
C GLU A 151 -4.90 9.35 11.75
N GLU A 152 -4.61 10.03 12.85
CA GLU A 152 -5.04 11.42 13.06
C GLU A 152 -4.41 12.36 12.03
N ASP A 153 -3.14 12.15 11.66
CA ASP A 153 -2.48 12.90 10.60
C ASP A 153 -3.19 12.72 9.25
N VAL A 154 -3.43 11.47 8.81
CA VAL A 154 -4.15 11.18 7.55
C VAL A 154 -5.58 11.73 7.60
N ARG A 155 -6.28 11.61 8.73
CA ARG A 155 -7.62 12.19 8.90
C ARG A 155 -7.63 13.70 8.70
N ARG A 156 -6.68 14.42 9.32
CA ARG A 156 -6.52 15.88 9.13
C ARG A 156 -6.15 16.22 7.69
N ALA A 157 -5.30 15.43 7.05
CA ALA A 157 -4.92 15.62 5.66
C ALA A 157 -6.12 15.46 4.70
N LEU A 158 -6.88 14.38 4.84
CA LEU A 158 -8.07 14.10 4.03
C LEU A 158 -9.11 15.21 4.20
N LYS A 159 -9.35 15.65 5.44
CA LYS A 159 -10.23 16.79 5.72
C LYS A 159 -9.73 18.07 5.03
N TYR A 160 -8.45 18.39 5.17
CA TYR A 160 -7.86 19.58 4.54
C TYR A 160 -7.99 19.52 3.01
N TYR A 161 -7.68 18.37 2.42
CA TYR A 161 -7.85 18.12 0.99
C TYR A 161 -9.29 18.33 0.54
N LEU A 162 -10.28 17.78 1.26
CA LEU A 162 -11.70 17.90 0.92
C LEU A 162 -12.18 19.35 0.99
N ASP A 163 -11.75 20.09 2.02
CA ASP A 163 -12.17 21.48 2.27
C ASP A 163 -11.50 22.48 1.31
N HIS A 164 -10.24 22.26 0.93
CA HIS A 164 -9.42 23.26 0.24
C HIS A 164 -9.05 22.92 -1.21
N TYR A 165 -8.82 21.64 -1.53
CA TYR A 165 -8.27 21.23 -2.82
C TYR A 165 -9.28 20.53 -3.72
N ASN A 166 -10.15 19.70 -3.16
CA ASN A 166 -10.98 18.78 -3.94
C ASN A 166 -12.08 19.48 -4.79
N LYS A 167 -12.56 20.67 -4.39
CA LYS A 167 -13.50 21.51 -5.17
C LYS A 167 -14.70 20.77 -5.79
N GLY A 168 -15.19 19.68 -5.19
CA GLY A 168 -16.31 18.94 -5.76
C GLY A 168 -15.95 17.71 -6.60
N ARG A 169 -14.69 17.51 -7.02
CA ARG A 169 -14.37 16.43 -7.97
C ARG A 169 -14.49 15.03 -7.32
N PRO A 170 -14.85 14.01 -8.11
CA PRO A 170 -14.76 12.63 -7.64
C PRO A 170 -13.31 12.21 -7.40
N PHE A 171 -13.12 11.22 -6.53
CA PHE A 171 -11.79 10.82 -6.08
C PHE A 171 -11.65 9.31 -5.89
N ILE A 172 -10.42 8.83 -6.06
CA ILE A 172 -9.97 7.51 -5.64
C ILE A 172 -9.16 7.68 -4.36
N VAL A 173 -9.29 6.76 -3.41
CA VAL A 173 -8.31 6.64 -2.30
C VAL A 173 -7.55 5.35 -2.52
N ALA A 174 -6.24 5.40 -2.61
CA ALA A 174 -5.38 4.24 -2.75
C ALA A 174 -4.35 4.22 -1.64
N ALA A 175 -4.02 3.03 -1.18
CA ALA A 175 -3.07 2.83 -0.11
C ALA A 175 -2.36 1.48 -0.23
N HIS A 176 -1.27 1.32 0.52
CA HIS A 176 -0.61 0.03 0.72
C HIS A 176 -0.21 -0.19 2.18
N SER A 177 -0.18 -1.45 2.62
CA SER A 177 0.38 -1.85 3.92
C SER A 177 -0.21 -1.04 5.09
N GLN A 178 0.61 -0.36 5.89
CA GLN A 178 0.17 0.53 6.95
C GLN A 178 -0.79 1.64 6.48
N GLY A 179 -0.60 2.18 5.28
CA GLY A 179 -1.55 3.15 4.72
C GLY A 179 -2.94 2.56 4.53
N SER A 180 -3.03 1.27 4.15
CA SER A 180 -4.30 0.54 4.01
C SER A 180 -4.90 0.18 5.37
N TYR A 181 -4.09 -0.11 6.37
CA TYR A 181 -4.55 -0.21 7.76
C TYR A 181 -5.19 1.10 8.21
N VAL A 182 -4.48 2.23 8.06
CA VAL A 182 -4.98 3.57 8.42
C VAL A 182 -6.27 3.89 7.66
N LEU A 183 -6.31 3.64 6.35
CA LEU A 183 -7.51 3.83 5.54
C LEU A 183 -8.68 2.99 6.06
N THR A 184 -8.43 1.75 6.45
CA THR A 184 -9.45 0.86 7.00
C THR A 184 -10.00 1.39 8.33
N GLN A 185 -9.13 1.79 9.27
CA GLN A 185 -9.55 2.35 10.56
C GLN A 185 -10.41 3.62 10.37
N LEU A 186 -9.94 4.55 9.53
CA LEU A 186 -10.70 5.77 9.23
C LEU A 186 -12.05 5.48 8.56
N ALA A 187 -12.10 4.47 7.69
CA ALA A 187 -13.35 4.05 7.08
C ALA A 187 -14.32 3.47 8.14
N LEU A 188 -13.83 2.65 9.07
CA LEU A 188 -14.66 2.09 10.13
C LEU A 188 -15.30 3.19 10.99
N ASP A 189 -14.52 4.20 11.38
CA ASP A 189 -15.01 5.26 12.25
C ASP A 189 -15.92 6.27 11.54
N HIS A 190 -15.58 6.62 10.30
CA HIS A 190 -16.13 7.81 9.65
C HIS A 190 -16.91 7.54 8.36
N TRP A 191 -16.74 6.41 7.68
CA TRP A 191 -17.42 6.17 6.41
C TRP A 191 -18.94 6.11 6.58
N GLY A 192 -19.67 6.85 5.74
CA GLY A 192 -21.11 7.06 5.84
C GLY A 192 -21.51 8.28 6.68
N LYS A 193 -20.54 9.04 7.21
CA LYS A 193 -20.74 10.24 8.04
C LYS A 193 -19.98 11.46 7.52
N ILE A 194 -19.17 11.34 6.46
CA ILE A 194 -18.31 12.44 5.96
C ILE A 194 -19.00 13.33 4.93
N GLY A 195 -20.12 12.89 4.34
CA GLY A 195 -20.92 13.68 3.38
C GLY A 195 -20.29 13.78 1.98
N HIS A 196 -19.36 12.88 1.65
CA HIS A 196 -18.60 12.88 0.41
C HIS A 196 -18.49 11.48 -0.23
N GLU A 197 -19.15 10.49 0.35
CA GLU A 197 -19.09 9.08 -0.04
C GLU A 197 -19.56 8.87 -1.48
N ASP A 198 -20.59 9.60 -1.91
CA ASP A 198 -21.12 9.56 -3.30
C ASP A 198 -20.11 10.05 -4.35
N ARG A 199 -18.99 10.65 -3.93
CA ARG A 199 -17.91 11.13 -4.80
C ARG A 199 -16.71 10.19 -4.85
N MET A 200 -16.69 9.16 -4.01
CA MET A 200 -15.64 8.16 -4.08
C MET A 200 -15.90 7.21 -5.25
N ILE A 201 -14.92 7.13 -6.14
CA ILE A 201 -14.91 6.18 -7.25
C ILE A 201 -14.61 4.78 -6.71
N ALA A 202 -13.49 4.61 -6.00
CA ALA A 202 -13.13 3.37 -5.31
C ALA A 202 -12.07 3.64 -4.24
N ALA A 203 -11.97 2.71 -3.27
CA ALA A 203 -10.89 2.65 -2.31
C ALA A 203 -10.03 1.40 -2.55
N TYR A 204 -8.76 1.56 -2.92
CA TYR A 204 -7.78 0.49 -3.08
C TYR A 204 -6.99 0.34 -1.77
N ALA A 205 -7.54 -0.41 -0.81
CA ALA A 205 -6.92 -0.74 0.48
C ALA A 205 -6.08 -2.03 0.36
N ILE A 206 -5.07 -1.99 -0.51
CA ILE A 206 -4.25 -3.16 -0.86
C ILE A 206 -3.19 -3.41 0.22
N GLY A 207 -2.82 -4.65 0.51
CA GLY A 207 -1.83 -4.94 1.56
C GLY A 207 -2.37 -4.77 2.99
N TRP A 208 -3.69 -4.76 3.18
CA TRP A 208 -4.28 -4.91 4.51
C TRP A 208 -5.67 -5.53 4.38
N SER A 209 -6.00 -6.51 5.24
CA SER A 209 -7.33 -7.13 5.22
C SER A 209 -8.45 -6.17 5.62
N ILE A 210 -9.54 -6.22 4.87
CA ILE A 210 -10.87 -5.84 5.37
C ILE A 210 -11.62 -7.15 5.64
N THR A 211 -12.15 -7.30 6.84
CA THR A 211 -12.75 -8.55 7.33
C THR A 211 -14.27 -8.48 7.44
N ASP A 212 -14.92 -9.63 7.57
CA ASP A 212 -16.35 -9.69 7.92
C ASP A 212 -16.68 -8.96 9.23
N GLU A 213 -15.76 -8.90 10.20
CA GLU A 213 -15.97 -8.19 11.46
C GLU A 213 -15.89 -6.66 11.27
N ASP A 214 -15.00 -6.20 10.40
CA ASP A 214 -14.93 -4.79 10.00
C ASP A 214 -16.25 -4.36 9.35
N LEU A 215 -16.82 -5.18 8.47
CA LEU A 215 -18.10 -4.89 7.83
C LEU A 215 -19.29 -4.92 8.80
N LYS A 216 -19.22 -5.70 9.89
CA LYS A 216 -20.22 -5.62 10.98
C LYS A 216 -20.06 -4.33 11.78
N THR A 217 -18.83 -3.91 12.03
CA THR A 217 -18.49 -2.68 12.75
C THR A 217 -18.97 -1.45 11.98
N ASN A 218 -18.73 -1.41 10.66
CA ASN A 218 -19.30 -0.39 9.78
C ASN A 218 -19.92 -0.98 8.50
N PRO A 219 -21.25 -1.24 8.50
CA PRO A 219 -21.94 -1.81 7.34
C PRO A 219 -22.11 -0.85 6.16
N LYS A 220 -21.61 0.39 6.26
CA LYS A 220 -21.54 1.32 5.12
C LYS A 220 -20.37 1.03 4.19
N ILE A 221 -19.35 0.29 4.67
CA ILE A 221 -18.25 -0.17 3.85
C ILE A 221 -18.78 -1.30 2.95
N THR A 222 -18.57 -1.18 1.65
CA THR A 222 -18.97 -2.20 0.67
C THR A 222 -17.74 -2.67 -0.09
N ILE A 223 -17.51 -3.99 -0.17
CA ILE A 223 -16.42 -4.54 -0.98
C ILE A 223 -16.87 -4.68 -2.44
N CYS A 224 -15.98 -4.33 -3.36
CA CYS A 224 -16.26 -4.44 -4.78
C CYS A 224 -16.49 -5.90 -5.20
N ALA A 225 -17.49 -6.12 -6.04
CA ALA A 225 -17.82 -7.42 -6.64
C ALA A 225 -17.68 -7.43 -8.17
N GLU A 226 -17.53 -6.26 -8.79
CA GLU A 226 -17.42 -6.10 -10.24
C GLU A 226 -16.38 -5.04 -10.62
N ALA A 227 -15.85 -5.16 -11.85
CA ALA A 227 -14.78 -4.30 -12.35
C ALA A 227 -15.14 -2.81 -12.44
N HIS A 228 -16.39 -2.50 -12.79
CA HIS A 228 -16.86 -1.12 -13.03
C HIS A 228 -17.66 -0.55 -11.84
N GLN A 229 -17.83 -1.30 -10.76
CA GLN A 229 -18.56 -0.83 -9.58
C GLN A 229 -17.88 0.43 -9.02
N THR A 230 -18.66 1.35 -8.44
CA THR A 230 -18.09 2.54 -7.78
C THR A 230 -18.55 2.60 -6.33
N GLY A 231 -17.87 3.40 -5.51
CA GLY A 231 -18.23 3.57 -4.10
C GLY A 231 -17.96 2.32 -3.25
N CYS A 232 -16.96 1.52 -3.62
CA CYS A 232 -16.61 0.28 -2.96
C CYS A 232 -15.10 0.16 -2.68
N PHE A 233 -14.74 -0.75 -1.78
CA PHE A 233 -13.39 -1.02 -1.33
C PHE A 233 -12.84 -2.29 -1.98
N ILE A 234 -11.53 -2.31 -2.21
CA ILE A 234 -10.76 -3.40 -2.79
C ILE A 234 -9.65 -3.69 -1.80
N SER A 235 -9.54 -4.94 -1.37
CA SER A 235 -8.46 -5.42 -0.51
C SER A 235 -7.99 -6.78 -1.02
N TYR A 236 -6.68 -7.00 -0.97
CA TYR A 236 -6.02 -8.28 -1.18
C TYR A 236 -4.61 -8.23 -0.61
N ASN A 237 -4.05 -9.40 -0.30
CA ASN A 237 -2.65 -9.61 0.08
C ASN A 237 -2.11 -10.81 -0.72
N SER A 238 -1.01 -10.63 -1.43
CA SER A 238 -0.46 -11.64 -2.35
C SER A 238 0.47 -12.60 -1.63
N VAL A 239 0.23 -13.90 -1.80
CA VAL A 239 1.02 -14.97 -1.16
C VAL A 239 1.18 -16.17 -2.08
N ALA A 240 2.21 -16.97 -1.86
CA ALA A 240 2.33 -18.30 -2.45
C ALA A 240 1.34 -19.28 -1.82
N ALA A 241 1.02 -20.35 -2.54
CA ALA A 241 0.13 -21.39 -2.03
C ALA A 241 0.69 -22.01 -0.74
N GLY A 242 -0.13 -22.03 0.31
CA GLY A 242 0.24 -22.59 1.62
C GLY A 242 0.84 -21.59 2.60
N HIS A 243 1.11 -20.34 2.17
CA HIS A 243 1.75 -19.30 2.99
C HIS A 243 0.78 -18.25 3.54
N GLN A 244 -0.54 -18.44 3.41
CA GLN A 244 -1.55 -17.49 3.89
C GLN A 244 -1.39 -17.18 5.39
N LYS A 245 -1.04 -18.18 6.20
CA LYS A 245 -0.83 -18.03 7.65
C LYS A 245 0.50 -17.36 8.01
N ASP A 246 1.42 -17.27 7.06
CA ASP A 246 2.72 -16.62 7.24
C ASP A 246 2.65 -15.11 6.99
N ALA A 247 1.54 -14.62 6.40
CA ALA A 247 1.33 -13.20 6.13
C ALA A 247 0.50 -12.54 7.26
N PRO A 248 1.10 -11.70 8.11
CA PRO A 248 0.39 -11.08 9.25
C PRO A 248 -0.76 -10.16 8.83
N MET A 249 -0.78 -9.73 7.57
CA MET A 249 -1.76 -8.81 7.00
C MET A 249 -3.02 -9.55 6.53
N ILE A 250 -3.00 -10.88 6.51
CA ILE A 250 -4.16 -11.74 6.21
C ILE A 250 -4.84 -12.08 7.54
N LEU A 251 -5.87 -11.29 7.87
CA LEU A 251 -6.62 -11.47 9.10
C LEU A 251 -7.73 -12.53 8.94
N PRO A 252 -8.16 -13.18 10.04
CA PRO A 252 -9.32 -14.06 10.00
C PRO A 252 -10.56 -13.36 9.43
N GLY A 253 -11.24 -14.01 8.47
CA GLY A 253 -12.42 -13.43 7.82
C GLY A 253 -12.10 -12.36 6.76
N ALA A 254 -10.85 -12.25 6.31
CA ALA A 254 -10.46 -11.35 5.23
C ALA A 254 -11.26 -11.60 3.94
N ILE A 255 -11.77 -10.51 3.37
CA ILE A 255 -12.51 -10.51 2.11
C ILE A 255 -11.57 -10.01 1.00
N VAL A 256 -11.41 -10.81 -0.05
CA VAL A 256 -10.45 -10.56 -1.12
C VAL A 256 -11.17 -10.16 -2.40
N VAL A 257 -10.65 -9.16 -3.11
CA VAL A 257 -11.01 -8.87 -4.50
C VAL A 257 -9.85 -9.28 -5.39
N ASN A 258 -10.09 -10.23 -6.31
CA ASN A 258 -9.05 -10.72 -7.21
C ASN A 258 -8.74 -9.66 -8.28
N PRO A 259 -7.52 -9.10 -8.37
CA PRO A 259 -7.19 -8.04 -9.33
C PRO A 259 -7.11 -8.51 -10.79
N LEU A 260 -7.21 -9.82 -11.06
CA LEU A 260 -7.32 -10.35 -12.42
C LEU A 260 -8.75 -10.33 -12.95
N THR A 261 -9.76 -10.41 -12.07
CA THR A 261 -11.19 -10.48 -12.45
C THR A 261 -12.01 -9.32 -11.92
N TRP A 262 -11.52 -8.63 -10.88
CA TRP A 262 -12.22 -7.64 -10.07
C TRP A 262 -13.49 -8.15 -9.40
N THR A 263 -13.56 -9.46 -9.21
CA THR A 263 -14.63 -10.16 -8.50
C THR A 263 -14.09 -10.78 -7.21
N ARG A 264 -15.01 -11.33 -6.42
CA ARG A 264 -14.72 -12.11 -5.21
C ARG A 264 -14.84 -13.62 -5.44
N ASP A 265 -14.77 -14.03 -6.70
CA ASP A 265 -14.84 -15.44 -7.11
C ASP A 265 -13.51 -16.13 -6.79
N ASP A 266 -13.59 -17.34 -6.22
CA ASP A 266 -12.43 -18.13 -5.77
C ASP A 266 -11.90 -19.10 -6.84
N ALA A 267 -12.46 -19.08 -8.06
CA ALA A 267 -11.90 -19.79 -9.19
C ALA A 267 -10.52 -19.24 -9.55
N LEU A 268 -9.64 -20.15 -9.99
CA LEU A 268 -8.32 -19.77 -10.49
C LEU A 268 -8.45 -18.85 -11.71
N ALA A 269 -8.01 -17.60 -11.55
CA ALA A 269 -7.86 -16.67 -12.65
C ALA A 269 -6.52 -16.96 -13.36
N PRO A 270 -6.53 -17.37 -14.64
CA PRO A 270 -5.32 -17.76 -15.33
C PRO A 270 -4.41 -16.56 -15.57
N ALA A 271 -3.10 -16.83 -15.69
CA ALA A 271 -2.11 -15.78 -15.93
C ALA A 271 -2.36 -14.97 -17.21
N SER A 272 -3.10 -15.49 -18.18
CA SER A 272 -3.52 -14.72 -19.37
C SER A 272 -4.36 -13.46 -19.04
N LEU A 273 -4.93 -13.36 -17.84
CA LEU A 273 -5.64 -12.17 -17.36
C LEU A 273 -4.72 -11.13 -16.71
N ASN A 274 -3.47 -11.47 -16.42
CA ASN A 274 -2.49 -10.52 -15.92
C ASN A 274 -1.94 -9.69 -17.09
N ARG A 275 -2.41 -8.43 -17.17
CA ARG A 275 -2.07 -7.47 -18.23
C ARG A 275 -0.58 -7.12 -18.21
N GLY A 276 0.01 -7.10 -17.03
CA GLY A 276 1.42 -6.83 -16.83
C GLY A 276 1.75 -6.64 -15.36
N SER A 277 2.72 -7.41 -14.87
CA SER A 277 3.43 -7.09 -13.63
C SER A 277 4.61 -6.17 -13.94
N THR A 278 4.75 -5.07 -13.22
CA THR A 278 5.77 -4.06 -13.47
C THR A 278 6.79 -4.05 -12.34
N PHE A 279 8.07 -4.18 -12.70
CA PHE A 279 9.19 -4.17 -11.77
C PHE A 279 10.07 -2.97 -12.05
N PHE A 280 10.39 -2.21 -11.00
CA PHE A 280 11.13 -0.95 -11.09
C PHE A 280 12.59 -1.18 -10.67
N ASN A 281 13.50 -0.61 -11.45
CA ASN A 281 14.93 -0.64 -11.19
C ASN A 281 15.36 0.69 -10.54
N LYS A 282 16.50 0.66 -9.86
CA LYS A 282 17.09 1.84 -9.20
C LYS A 282 17.58 2.94 -10.14
N ASP A 283 17.62 2.68 -11.45
CA ASP A 283 18.00 3.64 -12.48
C ASP A 283 16.78 4.28 -13.18
N ASP A 284 15.64 4.29 -12.48
CA ASP A 284 14.34 4.80 -12.91
C ASP A 284 13.76 4.09 -14.15
N THR A 285 14.33 2.94 -14.54
CA THR A 285 13.76 2.10 -15.59
C THR A 285 12.77 1.09 -14.99
N SER A 286 11.74 0.73 -15.75
CA SER A 286 10.80 -0.32 -15.34
C SER A 286 10.68 -1.39 -16.41
N LYS A 287 10.42 -2.63 -15.99
CA LYS A 287 10.13 -3.76 -16.87
C LYS A 287 8.74 -4.30 -16.59
N THR A 288 7.86 -4.24 -17.58
CA THR A 288 6.53 -4.86 -17.52
C THR A 288 6.56 -6.25 -18.15
N LEU A 289 6.11 -7.26 -17.41
CA LEU A 289 6.03 -8.65 -17.82
C LEU A 289 4.55 -9.08 -17.96
N PRO A 290 4.03 -9.29 -19.17
CA PRO A 290 2.66 -9.76 -19.36
C PRO A 290 2.51 -11.23 -18.96
N HIS A 291 1.32 -11.56 -18.52
CA HIS A 291 0.93 -12.88 -18.06
C HIS A 291 1.87 -13.44 -16.99
N PHE A 292 2.39 -12.60 -16.11
CA PHE A 292 3.45 -12.99 -15.18
C PHE A 292 2.94 -13.88 -14.05
N THR A 293 1.71 -13.69 -13.58
CA THR A 293 1.16 -14.48 -12.48
C THR A 293 -0.32 -14.82 -12.70
N SER A 294 -0.74 -16.01 -12.25
CA SER A 294 -2.16 -16.33 -12.00
C SER A 294 -2.54 -15.92 -10.58
N ALA A 295 -3.84 -15.87 -10.29
CA ALA A 295 -4.32 -15.54 -8.94
C ALA A 295 -5.58 -16.34 -8.58
N GLN A 296 -5.69 -16.78 -7.34
CA GLN A 296 -6.84 -17.47 -6.78
C GLN A 296 -7.10 -16.96 -5.36
N ILE A 297 -8.37 -16.74 -5.00
CA ILE A 297 -8.72 -16.44 -3.62
C ILE A 297 -8.74 -17.75 -2.84
N ALA A 298 -8.00 -17.84 -1.74
CA ALA A 298 -8.02 -19.00 -0.85
C ALA A 298 -7.64 -18.60 0.57
N ASP A 299 -8.44 -19.03 1.56
CA ASP A 299 -8.20 -18.80 2.99
C ASP A 299 -7.90 -17.33 3.35
N GLY A 300 -8.65 -16.39 2.77
CA GLY A 300 -8.50 -14.95 3.00
C GLY A 300 -7.29 -14.30 2.30
N GLY A 301 -6.47 -15.08 1.60
CA GLY A 301 -5.34 -14.59 0.82
C GLY A 301 -5.60 -14.59 -0.69
N LEU A 302 -4.81 -13.80 -1.42
CA LEU A 302 -4.70 -13.89 -2.87
C LEU A 302 -3.49 -14.77 -3.21
N VAL A 303 -3.76 -16.06 -3.44
CA VAL A 303 -2.74 -17.03 -3.80
C VAL A 303 -2.31 -16.79 -5.24
N VAL A 304 -1.03 -16.47 -5.45
CA VAL A 304 -0.46 -16.17 -6.76
C VAL A 304 0.59 -17.19 -7.17
N THR A 305 0.77 -17.36 -8.47
CA THR A 305 1.81 -18.24 -9.04
C THR A 305 2.63 -17.48 -10.08
N PRO A 306 3.66 -16.74 -9.64
CA PRO A 306 4.51 -15.98 -10.54
C PRO A 306 5.34 -16.91 -11.42
N LYS A 307 5.57 -16.52 -12.68
CA LYS A 307 6.44 -17.23 -13.63
C LYS A 307 7.89 -17.32 -13.14
N ASP A 308 8.33 -16.30 -12.42
CA ASP A 308 9.65 -16.23 -11.81
C ASP A 308 9.54 -15.74 -10.37
N PRO A 309 9.42 -16.65 -9.39
CA PRO A 309 9.31 -16.28 -7.98
C PRO A 309 10.49 -15.43 -7.46
N SER A 310 11.67 -15.52 -8.08
CA SER A 310 12.86 -14.76 -7.63
C SER A 310 12.71 -13.24 -7.81
N LEU A 311 11.77 -12.78 -8.66
CA LEU A 311 11.48 -11.37 -8.86
C LEU A 311 10.53 -10.78 -7.81
N VAL A 312 9.96 -11.62 -6.93
CA VAL A 312 9.00 -11.21 -5.90
C VAL A 312 9.41 -11.64 -4.49
N GLU A 313 10.70 -11.93 -4.30
CA GLU A 313 11.27 -12.18 -2.99
C GLU A 313 11.56 -10.86 -2.26
N SER A 314 11.13 -10.76 -1.00
CA SER A 314 11.36 -9.58 -0.16
C SER A 314 12.19 -9.96 1.07
N PRO A 315 13.21 -9.17 1.44
CA PRO A 315 13.95 -9.40 2.68
C PRO A 315 13.13 -9.05 3.93
N PHE A 316 12.00 -8.34 3.78
CA PHE A 316 11.16 -7.87 4.89
C PHE A 316 10.13 -8.91 5.36
N PHE A 317 9.82 -9.88 4.52
CA PHE A 317 8.74 -10.84 4.76
C PHE A 317 9.23 -12.28 4.62
N PRO A 318 8.57 -13.25 5.30
CA PRO A 318 8.86 -14.66 5.10
C PRO A 318 8.78 -15.07 3.62
N ALA A 319 9.58 -16.07 3.23
CA ALA A 319 9.51 -16.63 1.89
C ALA A 319 8.09 -17.09 1.56
N GLY A 320 7.58 -16.70 0.39
CA GLY A 320 6.20 -16.97 -0.02
C GLY A 320 5.20 -15.89 0.36
N VAL A 321 5.58 -14.87 1.14
CA VAL A 321 4.76 -13.68 1.37
C VAL A 321 5.20 -12.57 0.40
N TYR A 322 4.34 -12.21 -0.54
CA TYR A 322 4.67 -11.30 -1.65
C TYR A 322 4.17 -9.88 -1.43
N HIS A 323 3.96 -9.50 -0.17
CA HIS A 323 3.38 -8.22 0.26
C HIS A 323 4.03 -6.99 -0.36
N SER A 324 5.37 -6.95 -0.43
CA SER A 324 6.12 -5.85 -1.06
C SER A 324 5.84 -5.67 -2.56
N TYR A 325 5.13 -6.62 -3.19
CA TYR A 325 4.87 -6.66 -4.62
C TYR A 325 3.38 -6.65 -4.96
N ASP A 326 2.48 -6.36 -4.01
CA ASP A 326 1.03 -6.36 -4.25
C ASP A 326 0.58 -5.44 -5.38
N TYR A 327 1.19 -4.25 -5.50
CA TYR A 327 0.98 -3.35 -6.65
C TYR A 327 1.72 -3.86 -7.88
N SER A 328 3.02 -4.17 -7.75
CA SER A 328 3.89 -4.60 -8.85
C SER A 328 3.34 -5.81 -9.61
N LEU A 329 2.80 -6.81 -8.91
CA LEU A 329 2.22 -8.03 -9.50
C LEU A 329 1.03 -7.72 -10.42
N PHE A 330 0.28 -6.65 -10.16
CA PHE A 330 -0.98 -6.34 -10.84
C PHE A 330 -1.02 -4.92 -11.41
N PHE A 331 0.15 -4.30 -11.61
CA PHE A 331 0.28 -2.87 -11.93
C PHE A 331 -0.60 -2.42 -13.11
N GLU A 332 -0.50 -3.11 -14.25
CA GLU A 332 -1.31 -2.77 -15.43
C GLU A 332 -2.78 -3.19 -15.30
N ASN A 333 -3.09 -4.16 -14.44
CA ASN A 333 -4.46 -4.50 -14.07
C ASN A 333 -5.08 -3.34 -13.28
N ILE A 334 -4.40 -2.85 -12.24
CA ILE A 334 -4.85 -1.73 -11.40
C ILE A 334 -5.07 -0.48 -12.24
N ARG A 335 -4.11 -0.12 -13.09
CA ARG A 335 -4.23 1.02 -14.02
C ARG A 335 -5.47 0.91 -14.90
N ALA A 336 -5.67 -0.24 -15.54
CA ALA A 336 -6.83 -0.47 -16.40
C ALA A 336 -8.16 -0.40 -15.63
N ASN A 337 -8.19 -0.92 -14.40
CA ASN A 337 -9.39 -0.90 -13.58
C ASN A 337 -9.73 0.49 -13.05
N ALA A 338 -8.73 1.26 -12.64
CA ALA A 338 -8.92 2.65 -12.24
C ALA A 338 -9.54 3.47 -13.38
N ALA A 339 -9.01 3.33 -14.61
CA ALA A 339 -9.57 3.98 -15.78
C ALA A 339 -11.03 3.55 -16.04
N GLN A 340 -11.34 2.26 -15.93
CA GLN A 340 -12.69 1.74 -16.11
C GLN A 340 -13.67 2.28 -15.06
N ARG A 341 -13.27 2.36 -13.77
CA ARG A 341 -14.12 2.90 -12.71
C ARG A 341 -14.31 4.41 -12.84
N ILE A 342 -13.29 5.13 -13.28
CA ILE A 342 -13.38 6.55 -13.62
C ILE A 342 -14.42 6.76 -14.72
N GLU A 343 -14.33 6.02 -15.81
CA GLU A 343 -15.29 6.09 -16.91
C GLU A 343 -16.71 5.76 -16.45
N ALA A 344 -16.87 4.67 -15.69
CA ALA A 344 -18.16 4.27 -15.14
C ALA A 344 -18.77 5.34 -14.22
N TYR A 345 -17.96 6.00 -13.38
CA TYR A 345 -18.42 7.08 -12.52
C TYR A 345 -18.87 8.32 -13.33
N LEU A 346 -18.05 8.74 -14.29
CA LEU A 346 -18.28 9.98 -15.05
C LEU A 346 -19.44 9.86 -16.06
N THR A 347 -19.73 8.65 -16.53
CA THR A 347 -20.82 8.39 -17.50
C THR A 347 -22.15 8.01 -16.83
N LYS A 348 -22.16 7.76 -15.52
CA LYS A 348 -23.37 7.45 -14.77
C LYS A 348 -24.34 8.65 -14.82
N PRO A 349 -25.62 8.46 -15.23
CA PRO A 349 -26.63 9.51 -15.14
C PRO A 349 -26.75 9.98 -13.68
N ARG A 350 -26.64 11.29 -13.47
CA ARG A 350 -26.76 11.91 -12.14
C ARG A 350 -28.20 12.23 -11.79
#